data_AF-A0A8P4K599-F1
#
_entry.id   AF-A0A8P4K599-F1
#
_cell.length_a   1.000
_cell.length_b   1.000
_cell.length_c   1.000
_cell.angle_alpha   90.00
_cell.angle_beta   90.00
_cell.angle_gamma   90.00
#
_symmetry.space_group_name_H-M   'P 1'
#
loop_
_entity.id
_entity.type
_entity.pdbx_description
1 polymer ?
#
loop_
_entity_poly.entity_id
_entity_poly.type
_entity_poly.pdbx_seq_one_letter_code
_entity_poly.pdbx_strand_id
1 'polypeptide(L)'
;MSAEDPNPAATPTPCEDTQGDGRWMSLHNRFVSDSKDKEPDVLFVGDSLVQLMHQFGIWRQLFSPLHALNFGVGGDATQHVLWRLSNGELDNISPKVVVLWVGTNNHGHTAEQICGGIMAIVQVIKNKLPHARTLILGVLPRGKSPNPLRERNAKVNQLVQEAISSLPHASFLNVDPGFVHSNGSISHQDMYDYLHLTPQGYQVVCEPLHAHLKSMLDKPAEN
;
A
#
# COMPACT_ATOMS: atom_id res chain seq x y z
N MET A 1 -12.45 5.68 -33.05
CA MET A 1 -11.67 5.43 -31.83
C MET A 1 -12.64 5.61 -30.68
N SER A 2 -13.20 4.52 -30.17
CA SER A 2 -14.02 4.56 -28.95
C SER A 2 -13.12 5.05 -27.83
N ALA A 3 -13.51 6.10 -27.12
CA ALA A 3 -12.90 6.42 -25.84
C ALA A 3 -13.04 5.16 -24.98
N GLU A 4 -11.92 4.51 -24.64
CA GLU A 4 -11.94 3.42 -23.68
C GLU A 4 -12.58 3.95 -22.39
N ASP A 5 -13.56 3.22 -21.85
CA ASP A 5 -14.18 3.60 -20.59
C ASP A 5 -13.08 3.79 -19.52
N PRO A 6 -13.15 4.85 -18.71
CA PRO A 6 -12.10 5.16 -17.75
C PRO A 6 -11.96 4.01 -16.74
N ASN A 7 -10.72 3.60 -16.46
CA ASN A 7 -10.44 2.54 -15.49
C ASN A 7 -11.01 2.93 -14.10
N PRO A 8 -12.01 2.22 -13.57
CA PRO A 8 -12.67 2.57 -12.31
C PRO A 8 -11.71 2.48 -11.11
N ALA A 9 -10.74 1.57 -11.16
CA ALA A 9 -9.72 1.44 -10.11
C ALA A 9 -8.72 2.62 -10.09
N ALA A 10 -8.68 3.42 -11.15
CA ALA A 10 -7.85 4.62 -11.29
C ALA A 10 -8.66 5.93 -11.23
N THR A 11 -9.97 5.85 -10.94
CA THR A 11 -10.83 7.04 -10.85
C THR A 11 -11.02 7.40 -9.37
N PRO A 12 -10.50 8.54 -8.87
CA PRO A 12 -10.53 8.85 -7.45
C PRO A 12 -11.97 9.00 -6.94
N THR A 13 -12.35 8.18 -5.95
CA THR A 13 -13.66 8.26 -5.30
C THR A 13 -13.51 8.02 -3.80
N PRO A 14 -14.20 8.76 -2.92
CA PRO A 14 -14.19 8.46 -1.50
C PRO A 14 -14.95 7.17 -1.23
N CYS A 15 -14.67 6.53 -0.08
CA CYS A 15 -15.48 5.40 0.36
C CYS A 15 -16.86 5.88 0.81
N GLU A 16 -17.93 5.25 0.32
CA GLU A 16 -19.29 5.56 0.72
C GLU A 16 -19.58 5.07 2.15
N ASP A 17 -20.10 5.96 2.99
CA ASP A 17 -20.47 5.61 4.37
C ASP A 17 -21.83 4.91 4.41
N THR A 18 -21.80 3.60 4.24
CA THR A 18 -22.99 2.74 4.30
C THR A 18 -23.41 2.38 5.74
N GLN A 19 -22.60 2.70 6.75
CA GLN A 19 -22.90 2.38 8.16
C GLN A 19 -23.35 3.62 8.96
N GLY A 20 -23.11 4.83 8.45
CA GLY A 20 -23.58 6.09 9.00
C GLY A 20 -22.73 6.64 10.16
N ASP A 21 -21.53 6.09 10.39
CA ASP A 21 -20.64 6.48 11.49
C ASP A 21 -19.53 7.47 11.09
N GLY A 22 -19.40 7.77 9.79
CA GLY A 22 -18.42 8.71 9.26
C GLY A 22 -16.95 8.31 9.50
N ARG A 23 -16.66 7.05 9.86
CA ARG A 23 -15.32 6.66 10.33
C ARG A 23 -14.23 6.82 9.27
N TRP A 24 -14.57 6.55 8.00
CA TRP A 24 -13.61 6.65 6.90
C TRP A 24 -13.16 8.11 6.71
N MET A 25 -14.11 9.04 6.68
CA MET A 25 -13.82 10.47 6.57
C MET A 25 -13.11 11.01 7.82
N SER A 26 -13.45 10.48 9.01
CA SER A 26 -12.77 10.83 10.26
C SER A 26 -11.29 10.43 10.25
N LEU A 27 -10.97 9.23 9.73
CA LEU A 27 -9.58 8.80 9.54
C LEU A 27 -8.84 9.68 8.54
N HIS A 28 -9.45 9.98 7.40
CA HIS A 28 -8.90 10.89 6.40
C HIS A 28 -8.57 12.27 7.00
N ASN A 29 -9.53 12.89 7.70
CA ASN A 29 -9.33 14.20 8.34
C ASN A 29 -8.21 14.17 9.38
N ARG A 30 -8.05 13.07 10.13
CA ARG A 30 -6.92 12.89 11.05
C ARG A 30 -5.60 12.89 10.28
N PHE A 31 -5.51 12.18 9.16
CA PHE A 31 -4.29 12.14 8.35
C PHE A 31 -3.93 13.50 7.73
N VAL A 32 -4.93 14.25 7.28
CA VAL A 32 -4.76 15.64 6.83
C VAL A 32 -4.31 16.56 7.96
N SER A 33 -4.70 16.30 9.21
CA SER A 33 -4.16 17.03 10.36
C SER A 33 -2.71 16.61 10.66
N ASP A 34 -2.44 15.31 10.68
CA ASP A 34 -1.10 14.77 10.91
C ASP A 34 -0.08 15.31 9.89
N SER A 35 -0.48 15.49 8.62
CA SER A 35 0.39 16.04 7.58
C SER A 35 0.70 17.54 7.78
N LYS A 36 -0.11 18.28 8.53
CA LYS A 36 0.16 19.69 8.88
C LYS A 36 1.11 19.82 10.07
N ASP A 37 1.02 18.90 11.01
CA ASP A 37 1.68 19.02 12.32
C ASP A 37 2.98 18.21 12.43
N LYS A 38 3.32 17.40 11.42
CA LYS A 38 4.45 16.46 11.46
C LYS A 38 5.24 16.46 10.16
N GLU A 39 6.53 16.13 10.28
CA GLU A 39 7.48 16.07 9.16
C GLU A 39 8.07 14.66 9.04
N PRO A 40 7.38 13.71 8.38
CA PRO A 40 7.86 12.33 8.28
C PRO A 40 9.01 12.18 7.28
N ASP A 41 9.97 11.29 7.58
CA ASP A 41 10.94 10.81 6.58
C ASP A 41 10.35 9.68 5.72
N VAL A 42 9.41 8.91 6.28
CA VAL A 42 8.73 7.78 5.60
C VAL A 42 7.22 7.89 5.77
N LEU A 43 6.48 7.73 4.67
CA LEU A 43 5.02 7.68 4.70
C LEU A 43 4.51 6.33 4.23
N PHE A 44 3.76 5.62 5.06
CA PHE A 44 3.05 4.41 4.65
C PHE A 44 1.62 4.74 4.26
N VAL A 45 1.17 4.29 3.10
CA VAL A 45 -0.18 4.50 2.57
C VAL A 45 -0.72 3.18 2.06
N GLY A 46 -1.97 2.86 2.39
CA GLY A 46 -2.59 1.67 1.84
C GLY A 46 -3.84 1.23 2.57
N ASP A 47 -4.06 -0.08 2.53
CA ASP A 47 -5.25 -0.71 3.09
C ASP A 47 -5.05 -1.20 4.55
N SER A 48 -5.85 -2.18 4.97
CA SER A 48 -5.78 -2.85 6.26
C SER A 48 -4.41 -3.43 6.59
N LEU A 49 -3.63 -3.91 5.60
CA LEU A 49 -2.30 -4.45 5.84
C LEU A 49 -1.32 -3.37 6.31
N VAL A 50 -1.50 -2.13 5.82
CA VAL A 50 -0.75 -0.98 6.33
C VAL A 50 -1.28 -0.56 7.69
N GLN A 51 -2.61 -0.44 7.82
CA GLN A 51 -3.24 0.01 9.06
C GLN A 51 -2.89 -0.87 10.27
N LEU A 52 -3.03 -2.18 10.12
CA LEU A 52 -2.83 -3.15 11.20
C LEU A 52 -1.36 -3.30 11.57
N MET A 53 -0.43 -3.07 10.64
CA MET A 53 1.01 -3.05 10.94
C MET A 53 1.32 -2.09 12.09
N HIS A 54 0.66 -0.93 12.14
CA HIS A 54 0.82 0.06 13.21
C HIS A 54 0.36 -0.41 14.59
N GLN A 55 -0.55 -1.38 14.65
CA GLN A 55 -1.12 -1.88 15.91
C GLN A 55 -0.22 -2.90 16.62
N PHE A 56 0.78 -3.46 15.93
CA PHE A 56 1.69 -4.45 16.51
C PHE A 56 3.00 -3.81 17.00
N GLY A 57 3.65 -4.45 17.97
CA GLY A 57 4.92 -3.96 18.56
C GLY A 57 6.04 -3.75 17.53
N ILE A 58 6.00 -4.48 16.42
CA ILE A 58 6.97 -4.38 15.32
C ILE A 58 7.05 -2.96 14.73
N TRP A 59 5.93 -2.22 14.71
CA TRP A 59 5.94 -0.84 14.21
C TRP A 59 6.78 0.09 15.09
N ARG A 60 6.61 -0.02 16.40
CA ARG A 60 7.38 0.77 17.37
C ARG A 60 8.86 0.45 17.30
N GLN A 61 9.19 -0.82 17.05
CA GLN A 61 10.56 -1.30 16.97
C GLN A 61 11.25 -0.87 15.67
N LEU A 62 10.61 -1.01 14.51
CA LEU A 62 11.27 -0.87 13.21
C LEU A 62 10.97 0.45 12.49
N PHE A 63 9.73 0.92 12.52
CA PHE A 63 9.32 2.04 11.65
C PHE A 63 9.20 3.37 12.38
N SER A 64 8.88 3.36 13.68
CA SER A 64 8.86 4.60 14.48
C SER A 64 10.21 5.32 14.52
N PRO A 65 11.37 4.63 14.63
CA PRO A 65 12.68 5.28 14.54
C PRO A 65 13.00 5.91 13.18
N LEU A 66 12.25 5.56 12.13
CA LEU A 66 12.38 6.15 10.78
C LEU A 66 11.49 7.38 10.61
N HIS A 67 10.97 7.96 11.69
CA HIS A 67 10.01 9.08 11.67
C HIS A 67 8.83 8.81 10.73
N ALA A 68 8.26 7.61 10.81
CA ALA A 68 7.23 7.16 9.88
C ALA A 68 5.81 7.59 10.28
N LEU A 69 5.01 7.98 9.29
CA LEU A 69 3.54 8.07 9.40
C LEU A 69 2.85 6.88 8.73
N ASN A 70 1.65 6.55 9.22
CA ASN A 70 0.83 5.44 8.71
C ASN A 70 -0.58 5.92 8.35
N PHE A 71 -0.84 6.05 7.06
CA PHE A 71 -2.12 6.42 6.45
C PHE A 71 -2.82 5.19 5.84
N GLY A 72 -2.79 4.08 6.58
CA GLY A 72 -3.54 2.87 6.26
C GLY A 72 -5.01 2.96 6.69
N VAL A 73 -5.92 2.54 5.81
CA VAL A 73 -7.35 2.45 6.10
C VAL A 73 -7.88 1.08 5.70
N GLY A 74 -8.44 0.34 6.65
CA GLY A 74 -9.04 -0.96 6.40
C GLY A 74 -10.14 -0.92 5.35
N GLY A 75 -10.07 -1.83 4.38
CA GLY A 75 -11.03 -1.92 3.27
C GLY A 75 -10.74 -1.00 2.08
N ASP A 76 -9.74 -0.13 2.15
CA ASP A 76 -9.39 0.72 1.01
C ASP A 76 -9.00 -0.10 -0.21
N ALA A 77 -9.53 0.32 -1.36
CA ALA A 77 -9.13 -0.08 -2.69
C ALA A 77 -8.35 1.07 -3.34
N THR A 78 -7.72 0.84 -4.50
CA THR A 78 -6.86 1.84 -5.16
C THR A 78 -7.55 3.19 -5.36
N GLN A 79 -8.82 3.20 -5.78
CA GLN A 79 -9.55 4.44 -6.01
C GLN A 79 -9.82 5.27 -4.74
N HIS A 80 -9.92 4.61 -3.57
CA HIS A 80 -10.09 5.28 -2.28
C HIS A 80 -8.78 5.93 -1.83
N VAL A 81 -7.66 5.19 -1.94
CA VAL A 81 -6.32 5.72 -1.67
C VAL A 81 -6.02 6.90 -2.58
N LEU A 82 -6.30 6.76 -3.88
CA LEU A 82 -6.08 7.82 -4.87
C LEU A 82 -6.86 9.10 -4.51
N TRP A 83 -8.11 8.96 -4.08
CA TRP A 83 -8.89 10.09 -3.59
C TRP A 83 -8.24 10.74 -2.37
N ARG A 84 -7.87 9.95 -1.35
CA ARG A 84 -7.27 10.46 -0.10
C ARG A 84 -6.01 11.28 -0.34
N LEU A 85 -5.09 10.76 -1.16
CA LEU A 85 -3.84 11.45 -1.49
C LEU A 85 -4.06 12.72 -2.33
N SER A 86 -5.09 12.72 -3.18
CA SER A 86 -5.48 13.90 -3.95
C SER A 86 -6.11 14.98 -3.07
N ASN A 87 -6.70 14.61 -1.94
CA ASN A 87 -7.49 15.48 -1.05
C ASN A 87 -6.78 15.81 0.27
N GLY A 88 -5.48 16.06 0.24
CA GLY A 88 -4.78 16.76 1.33
C GLY A 88 -3.79 15.94 2.16
N GLU A 89 -3.82 14.61 2.07
CA GLU A 89 -2.91 13.77 2.88
C GLU A 89 -1.43 13.91 2.50
N LEU A 90 -1.14 14.35 1.27
CA LEU A 90 0.24 14.61 0.83
C LEU A 90 0.66 16.08 0.99
N ASP A 91 -0.24 16.94 1.48
CA ASP A 91 0.03 18.36 1.58
C ASP A 91 0.83 18.65 2.86
N ASN A 92 1.79 19.58 2.79
CA ASN A 92 2.64 20.05 3.91
C ASN A 92 3.69 19.06 4.44
N ILE A 93 3.86 17.90 3.80
CA ILE A 93 4.92 16.93 4.13
C ILE A 93 5.90 16.75 2.98
N SER A 94 7.12 16.30 3.28
CA SER A 94 8.14 16.00 2.28
C SER A 94 8.92 14.71 2.63
N PRO A 95 8.24 13.55 2.68
CA PRO A 95 8.91 12.29 2.99
C PRO A 95 9.94 11.92 1.92
N LYS A 96 11.02 11.25 2.34
CA LYS A 96 12.04 10.70 1.43
C LYS A 96 11.53 9.45 0.72
N VAL A 97 10.67 8.68 1.39
CA VAL A 97 10.08 7.44 0.85
C VAL A 97 8.59 7.37 1.15
N VAL A 98 7.79 7.02 0.15
CA VAL A 98 6.38 6.64 0.31
C VAL A 98 6.25 5.14 0.06
N VAL A 99 5.79 4.39 1.06
CA VAL A 99 5.48 2.97 0.96
C VAL A 99 4.00 2.81 0.60
N LEU A 100 3.73 2.19 -0.56
CA LEU A 100 2.39 1.96 -1.07
C LEU A 100 2.05 0.47 -0.99
N TRP A 101 0.97 0.12 -0.28
CA TRP A 101 0.49 -1.26 -0.21
C TRP A 101 -1.03 -1.32 -0.26
N VAL A 102 -1.56 -1.52 -1.47
CA VAL A 102 -3.00 -1.55 -1.77
C VAL A 102 -3.27 -2.46 -2.96
N GLY A 103 -4.49 -2.95 -3.08
CA GLY A 103 -4.98 -3.66 -4.27
C GLY A 103 -5.76 -4.94 -3.95
N THR A 104 -5.55 -5.52 -2.76
CA THR A 104 -6.21 -6.79 -2.39
C THR A 104 -7.73 -6.64 -2.29
N ASN A 105 -8.22 -5.45 -1.91
CA ASN A 105 -9.64 -5.12 -1.71
C ASN A 105 -10.36 -4.61 -2.97
N ASN A 106 -9.68 -4.54 -4.13
CA ASN A 106 -10.29 -4.15 -5.40
C ASN A 106 -11.17 -5.29 -5.96
N HIS A 107 -12.19 -5.70 -5.21
CA HIS A 107 -13.17 -6.70 -5.65
C HIS A 107 -13.90 -6.21 -6.90
N GLY A 108 -14.19 -7.12 -7.83
CA GLY A 108 -14.83 -6.79 -9.11
C GLY A 108 -13.90 -6.20 -10.18
N HIS A 109 -12.66 -5.83 -9.85
CA HIS A 109 -11.68 -5.31 -10.82
C HIS A 109 -10.71 -6.40 -11.32
N THR A 110 -10.29 -6.29 -12.58
CA THR A 110 -9.26 -7.14 -13.17
C THR A 110 -7.86 -6.77 -12.67
N ALA A 111 -6.86 -7.63 -12.90
CA ALA A 111 -5.49 -7.35 -12.51
C ALA A 111 -4.92 -6.11 -13.22
N GLU A 112 -5.27 -5.89 -14.49
CA GLU A 112 -4.88 -4.75 -15.30
C GLU A 112 -5.48 -3.45 -14.76
N GLN A 113 -6.76 -3.48 -14.39
CA GLN A 113 -7.41 -2.33 -13.76
C GLN A 113 -6.74 -1.97 -12.43
N ILE A 114 -6.45 -2.96 -11.58
CA ILE A 114 -5.76 -2.75 -10.30
C ILE A 114 -4.36 -2.18 -10.51
N CYS A 115 -3.60 -2.73 -11.47
CA CYS A 115 -2.29 -2.21 -11.85
C CYS A 115 -2.40 -0.74 -12.29
N GLY A 116 -3.37 -0.40 -13.15
CA GLY A 116 -3.63 0.98 -13.56
C GLY A 116 -3.99 1.89 -12.38
N GLY A 117 -4.75 1.39 -11.40
CA GLY A 117 -5.06 2.11 -10.16
C GLY A 117 -3.83 2.38 -9.29
N ILE A 118 -2.98 1.38 -9.10
CA ILE A 118 -1.67 1.54 -8.43
C ILE A 118 -0.82 2.57 -9.16
N MET A 119 -0.81 2.53 -10.49
CA MET A 119 0.00 3.47 -11.29
C MET A 119 -0.53 4.90 -11.25
N ALA A 120 -1.84 5.09 -11.19
CA ALA A 120 -2.44 6.39 -10.93
C ALA A 120 -2.02 6.95 -9.56
N ILE A 121 -1.95 6.10 -8.53
CA ILE A 121 -1.47 6.51 -7.20
C ILE A 121 0.01 6.92 -7.24
N VAL A 122 0.87 6.11 -7.88
CA VAL A 122 2.30 6.45 -8.05
C VAL A 122 2.47 7.79 -8.77
N GLN A 123 1.66 8.05 -9.81
CA GLN A 123 1.70 9.33 -10.51
C GLN A 123 1.29 10.51 -9.63
N VAL A 124 0.24 10.37 -8.80
CA VAL A 124 -0.17 11.41 -7.84
C VAL A 124 0.94 11.66 -6.81
N ILE A 125 1.57 10.61 -6.29
CA ILE A 125 2.71 10.74 -5.38
C ILE A 125 3.85 11.48 -6.06
N LYS A 126 4.24 11.11 -7.28
CA LYS A 126 5.32 11.78 -8.01
C LYS A 126 5.02 13.26 -8.27
N ASN A 127 3.77 13.60 -8.59
CA ASN A 127 3.36 14.97 -8.87
C ASN A 127 3.38 15.85 -7.61
N LYS A 128 2.88 15.32 -6.48
CA LYS A 128 2.80 16.09 -5.22
C LYS A 128 4.11 16.07 -4.43
N LEU A 129 4.87 14.99 -4.51
CA LEU A 129 6.11 14.75 -3.76
C LEU A 129 7.25 14.40 -4.72
N PRO A 130 7.72 15.34 -5.56
CA PRO A 130 8.64 15.06 -6.67
C PRO A 130 10.00 14.48 -6.23
N HIS A 131 10.41 14.70 -4.98
CA HIS A 131 11.66 14.20 -4.40
C HIS A 131 11.51 12.87 -3.65
N ALA A 132 10.29 12.41 -3.41
CA ALA A 132 10.05 11.14 -2.75
C ALA A 132 10.27 9.98 -3.73
N ARG A 133 10.84 8.87 -3.22
CA ARG A 133 10.80 7.57 -3.91
C ARG A 133 9.57 6.79 -3.46
N THR A 134 8.91 6.12 -4.39
CA THR A 134 7.75 5.28 -4.09
C THR A 134 8.18 3.81 -4.04
N LEU A 135 7.99 3.15 -2.91
CA LEU A 135 8.19 1.72 -2.72
C LEU A 135 6.84 1.01 -2.75
N ILE A 136 6.55 0.27 -3.82
CA ILE A 136 5.31 -0.51 -3.94
C ILE A 136 5.55 -1.91 -3.38
N LEU A 137 4.70 -2.33 -2.43
CA LEU A 137 4.74 -3.68 -1.89
C LEU A 137 3.81 -4.60 -2.68
N GLY A 138 4.30 -5.82 -2.96
CA GLY A 138 3.52 -6.85 -3.62
C GLY A 138 2.24 -7.19 -2.85
N VAL A 139 1.15 -7.38 -3.58
CA VAL A 139 -0.12 -7.86 -3.04
C VAL A 139 0.05 -9.32 -2.63
N LEU A 140 -0.15 -9.61 -1.35
CA LEU A 140 0.04 -10.94 -0.78
C LEU A 140 -1.00 -11.97 -1.27
N PRO A 141 -0.67 -13.27 -1.23
CA PRO A 141 -1.67 -14.32 -1.41
C PRO A 141 -2.71 -14.30 -0.26
N ARG A 142 -3.92 -14.80 -0.54
CA ARG A 142 -5.02 -14.86 0.44
C ARG A 142 -5.88 -16.11 0.26
N GLY A 143 -6.74 -16.37 1.25
CA GLY A 143 -7.59 -17.55 1.34
C GLY A 143 -6.80 -18.79 1.77
N LYS A 144 -7.44 -19.75 2.46
CA LYS A 144 -6.76 -20.94 2.99
C LYS A 144 -6.15 -21.82 1.90
N SER A 145 -6.87 -22.01 0.80
CA SER A 145 -6.53 -22.91 -0.31
C SER A 145 -6.40 -22.13 -1.64
N PRO A 146 -5.86 -22.74 -2.71
CA PRO A 146 -5.80 -22.11 -4.03
C PRO A 146 -7.16 -21.55 -4.47
N ASN A 147 -7.17 -20.33 -4.99
CA ASN A 147 -8.38 -19.62 -5.38
C ASN A 147 -8.07 -18.48 -6.38
N PRO A 148 -9.07 -17.97 -7.12
CA PRO A 148 -8.86 -16.96 -8.16
C PRO A 148 -8.22 -15.65 -7.66
N LEU A 149 -8.39 -15.28 -6.38
CA LEU A 149 -7.79 -14.05 -5.87
C LEU A 149 -6.27 -14.17 -5.71
N ARG A 150 -5.73 -15.37 -5.49
CA ARG A 150 -4.27 -15.58 -5.49
C ARG A 150 -3.68 -15.38 -6.88
N GLU A 151 -4.32 -15.94 -7.90
CA GLU A 151 -3.91 -15.78 -9.30
C GLU A 151 -3.99 -14.31 -9.72
N ARG A 152 -5.09 -13.63 -9.38
CA ARG A 152 -5.24 -12.19 -9.63
C ARG A 152 -4.15 -11.36 -8.94
N ASN A 153 -3.89 -11.58 -7.65
CA ASN A 153 -2.88 -10.83 -6.91
C ASN A 153 -1.47 -11.09 -7.47
N ALA A 154 -1.15 -12.33 -7.85
CA ALA A 154 0.10 -12.64 -8.53
C ALA A 154 0.22 -11.93 -9.88
N LYS A 155 -0.86 -11.88 -10.67
CA LYS A 155 -0.88 -11.14 -11.93
C LYS A 155 -0.73 -9.63 -11.75
N VAL A 156 -1.34 -9.05 -10.72
CA VAL A 156 -1.13 -7.64 -10.33
C VAL A 156 0.35 -7.38 -10.05
N ASN A 157 0.99 -8.23 -9.25
CA ASN A 157 2.40 -8.08 -8.92
C ASN A 157 3.31 -8.10 -10.16
N GLN A 158 3.04 -9.03 -11.08
CA GLN A 158 3.75 -9.09 -12.37
C GLN A 158 3.59 -7.77 -13.15
N LEU A 159 2.35 -7.32 -13.36
CA LEU A 159 2.05 -6.15 -14.17
C LEU A 159 2.64 -4.86 -13.55
N VAL A 160 2.57 -4.72 -12.22
CA VAL A 160 3.17 -3.58 -11.51
C VAL A 160 4.69 -3.58 -11.67
N GLN A 161 5.34 -4.73 -11.49
CA GLN A 161 6.79 -4.86 -11.65
C GLN A 161 7.24 -4.51 -13.08
N GLU A 162 6.48 -4.94 -14.09
CA GLU A 162 6.72 -4.58 -15.49
C GLU A 162 6.54 -3.07 -15.72
N ALA A 163 5.45 -2.49 -15.23
CA ALA A 163 5.11 -1.09 -15.45
C ALA A 163 6.08 -0.11 -14.78
N ILE A 164 6.59 -0.44 -13.59
CA ILE A 164 7.51 0.45 -12.85
C ILE A 164 8.97 0.33 -13.32
N SER A 165 9.31 -0.64 -14.17
CA SER A 165 10.69 -0.88 -14.62
C SER A 165 11.33 0.32 -15.33
N SER A 166 10.50 1.21 -15.90
CA SER A 166 10.92 2.44 -16.57
C SER A 166 10.83 3.69 -15.67
N LEU A 167 10.39 3.56 -14.43
CA LEU A 167 10.14 4.67 -13.51
C LEU A 167 11.27 4.77 -12.47
N PRO A 168 12.25 5.69 -12.62
CA PRO A 168 13.41 5.75 -11.73
C PRO A 168 13.07 6.15 -10.28
N HIS A 169 11.89 6.73 -10.06
CA HIS A 169 11.40 7.16 -8.75
C HIS A 169 10.53 6.09 -8.06
N ALA A 170 10.33 4.92 -8.66
CA ALA A 170 9.51 3.86 -8.12
C ALA A 170 10.28 2.54 -8.07
N SER A 171 10.06 1.74 -7.02
CA SER A 171 10.60 0.39 -6.89
C SER A 171 9.53 -0.57 -6.37
N PHE A 172 9.69 -1.85 -6.70
CA PHE A 172 8.78 -2.91 -6.26
C PHE A 172 9.52 -3.83 -5.30
N LEU A 173 8.86 -4.18 -4.19
CA LEU A 173 9.36 -5.16 -3.23
C LEU A 173 8.33 -6.26 -3.05
N ASN A 174 8.71 -7.49 -3.42
CA ASN A 174 7.97 -8.67 -3.02
C ASN A 174 8.25 -8.94 -1.53
N VAL A 175 7.22 -8.81 -0.71
CA VAL A 175 7.29 -9.03 0.73
C VAL A 175 6.73 -10.40 1.16
N ASP A 176 6.32 -11.25 0.22
CA ASP A 176 5.88 -12.61 0.53
C ASP A 176 7.10 -13.51 0.83
N PRO A 177 7.26 -14.01 2.08
CA PRO A 177 8.35 -14.92 2.45
C PRO A 177 8.10 -16.37 2.01
N GLY A 178 6.97 -16.65 1.35
CA GLY A 178 6.50 -17.99 1.04
C GLY A 178 5.33 -18.43 1.92
N PHE A 179 4.32 -17.57 2.10
CA PHE A 179 3.13 -17.90 2.90
C PHE A 179 2.32 -19.07 2.34
N VAL A 180 2.44 -19.36 1.04
CA VAL A 180 1.81 -20.53 0.43
C VAL A 180 2.76 -21.73 0.56
N HIS A 181 2.38 -22.70 1.39
CA HIS A 181 3.14 -23.92 1.62
C HIS A 181 3.08 -24.84 0.39
N SER A 182 3.94 -25.87 0.37
CA SER A 182 4.00 -26.86 -0.74
C SER A 182 2.69 -27.60 -0.99
N ASN A 183 1.82 -27.75 0.02
CA ASN A 183 0.48 -28.32 -0.12
C ASN A 183 -0.57 -27.31 -0.63
N GLY A 184 -0.15 -26.10 -1.01
CA GLY A 184 -1.00 -25.02 -1.48
C GLY A 184 -1.78 -24.28 -0.37
N SER A 185 -1.61 -24.63 0.90
CA SER A 185 -2.32 -23.97 2.00
C SER A 185 -1.57 -22.74 2.55
N ILE A 186 -2.30 -21.82 3.15
CA ILE A 186 -1.75 -20.75 4.01
C ILE A 186 -2.07 -21.10 5.46
N SER A 187 -1.09 -21.00 6.35
CA SER A 187 -1.27 -21.24 7.78
C SER A 187 -2.04 -20.10 8.44
N HIS A 188 -2.96 -20.44 9.36
CA HIS A 188 -3.62 -19.45 10.20
C HIS A 188 -2.67 -18.82 11.24
N GLN A 189 -1.49 -19.42 11.45
CA GLN A 189 -0.43 -18.84 12.29
C GLN A 189 0.26 -17.67 11.59
N ASP A 190 0.23 -17.62 10.25
CA ASP A 190 0.78 -16.51 9.46
C ASP A 190 -0.31 -15.48 9.15
N MET A 191 -1.50 -15.94 8.77
CA MET A 191 -2.67 -15.10 8.48
C MET A 191 -3.91 -15.63 9.20
N TYR A 192 -4.35 -14.98 10.29
CA TYR A 192 -5.35 -15.54 11.21
C TYR A 192 -6.73 -15.78 10.58
N ASP A 193 -7.07 -15.05 9.54
CA ASP A 193 -8.28 -15.20 8.72
C ASP A 193 -7.96 -15.46 7.25
N TYR A 194 -6.72 -15.89 6.96
CA TYR A 194 -6.19 -16.09 5.62
C TYR A 194 -6.14 -14.84 4.75
N LEU A 195 -6.15 -13.65 5.36
CA LEU A 195 -5.94 -12.36 4.69
C LEU A 195 -5.01 -11.46 5.51
N HIS A 196 -5.35 -11.24 6.77
CA HIS A 196 -4.63 -10.36 7.66
C HIS A 196 -3.55 -11.13 8.40
N LEU A 197 -2.36 -10.53 8.44
CA LEU A 197 -1.19 -11.13 9.06
C LEU A 197 -1.32 -11.15 10.60
N THR A 198 -0.81 -12.21 11.21
CA THR A 198 -0.56 -12.27 12.66
C THR A 198 0.67 -11.42 13.02
N PRO A 199 0.97 -11.21 14.32
CA PRO A 199 2.24 -10.61 14.72
C PRO A 199 3.46 -11.32 14.11
N GLN A 200 3.43 -12.65 14.03
CA GLN A 200 4.48 -13.45 13.41
C GLN A 200 4.54 -13.23 11.89
N GLY A 201 3.39 -13.22 11.20
CA GLY A 201 3.32 -12.91 9.77
C GLY A 201 3.85 -11.52 9.44
N TYR A 202 3.58 -10.52 10.29
CA TYR A 202 4.16 -9.19 10.15
C TYR A 202 5.67 -9.19 10.39
N GLN A 203 6.20 -9.96 11.33
CA GLN A 203 7.64 -9.98 11.59
C GLN A 203 8.42 -10.35 10.33
N VAL A 204 8.05 -11.45 9.67
CA VAL A 204 8.73 -11.94 8.46
C VAL A 204 8.58 -11.01 7.25
N VAL A 205 7.52 -10.21 7.21
CA VAL A 205 7.30 -9.16 6.19
C VAL A 205 8.09 -7.89 6.50
N CYS A 206 8.10 -7.47 7.76
CA CYS A 206 8.61 -6.15 8.16
C CYS A 206 10.13 -6.10 8.26
N GLU A 207 10.80 -7.20 8.61
CA GLU A 207 12.27 -7.27 8.66
C GLU A 207 12.93 -6.95 7.31
N PRO A 208 12.60 -7.63 6.19
CA PRO A 208 13.17 -7.29 4.88
C PRO A 208 12.72 -5.91 4.38
N LEU A 209 11.47 -5.51 4.65
CA LEU A 209 10.97 -4.18 4.32
C LEU A 209 11.78 -3.07 5.01
N HIS A 210 12.02 -3.21 6.31
CA HIS A 210 12.82 -2.27 7.09
C HIS A 210 14.27 -2.19 6.58
N ALA A 211 14.90 -3.33 6.29
CA ALA A 211 16.24 -3.35 5.72
C ALA A 211 16.31 -2.62 4.36
N HIS A 212 15.31 -2.83 3.50
CA HIS A 212 15.20 -2.14 2.22
C HIS A 212 15.00 -0.64 2.39
N LEU A 213 14.11 -0.22 3.30
CA LEU A 213 13.85 1.19 3.60
C LEU A 213 15.10 1.92 4.11
N LYS A 214 15.87 1.30 5.00
CA LYS A 214 17.15 1.88 5.46
C LYS A 214 18.11 2.11 4.29
N SER A 215 18.28 1.11 3.42
CA SER A 215 19.12 1.25 2.23
C SER A 215 18.63 2.35 1.29
N MET A 216 17.31 2.55 1.17
CA MET A 216 16.76 3.68 0.43
C MET A 216 17.15 5.00 1.11
N LEU A 217 16.85 5.17 2.40
CA LEU A 217 17.10 6.40 3.16
C LEU A 217 18.57 6.82 3.19
N ASP A 218 19.50 5.86 3.17
CA ASP A 218 20.95 6.12 3.16
C ASP A 218 21.47 6.61 1.80
N LYS A 219 20.72 6.38 0.71
CA LYS A 219 21.08 6.92 -0.62
C LYS A 219 20.68 8.40 -0.69
N PRO A 220 21.61 9.32 -1.02
CA PRO A 220 21.28 10.71 -1.25
C PRO A 220 20.24 10.82 -2.38
N ALA A 221 19.31 11.77 -2.26
CA ALA A 221 18.40 12.08 -3.35
C ALA A 221 19.24 12.52 -4.55
N GLU A 222 19.12 11.80 -5.68
CA GLU A 222 19.74 12.24 -6.93
C GLU A 222 19.02 13.51 -7.38
N ASN A 223 19.78 14.61 -7.48
CA ASN A 223 19.33 15.93 -7.93
C ASN A 223 18.99 15.94 -9.42
#